data_AF-A0A953EAM2-F1
#
_entry.id   AF-A0A953EAM2-F1
#
_cell.length_a   1.000
_cell.length_b   1.000
_cell.length_c   1.000
_cell.angle_alpha   90.00
_cell.angle_beta   90.00
_cell.angle_gamma   90.00
#
_symmetry.space_group_name_H-M   'P 1'
#
loop_
_entity.id
_entity.type
_entity.pdbx_description
1 polymer ?
#
loop_
_entity_poly.entity_id
_entity_poly.type
_entity_poly.pdbx_seq_one_letter_code
_entity_poly.pdbx_strand_id
1 'polypeptide(L)'
;MATADLNGGGKLDLVTANLGSNGNAGISVLLGSVPVPVYSIADASTVAEGDKLVFTVTSTTAAAGDVTISTDHGDVLIRAGETTGSLEVQTTDDHVYGTHAPDVTVTLQSASVGSIDPDHQTATGHTGDAKTDPVYFSTVSHDVHSPAGEVYALYNAIFDRPTDRSGQWVWTEALAHGATRAQVAVGIAESPETYLHLQPQIEAGWHLV
;
A
#
# COMPACT_ATOMS: atom_id res chain seq x y z
N MET A 1 5.93 -54.66 15.39
CA MET A 1 5.51 -53.29 15.02
C MET A 1 6.72 -52.56 14.49
N ALA A 2 6.56 -51.85 13.37
CA ALA A 2 7.58 -51.00 12.78
C ALA A 2 6.96 -49.63 12.52
N THR A 3 7.80 -48.60 12.44
CA THR A 3 7.37 -47.26 12.09
C THR A 3 8.22 -46.73 10.94
N ALA A 4 7.58 -46.09 9.98
CA ALA A 4 8.22 -45.50 8.80
C ALA A 4 7.29 -44.44 8.19
N ASP A 5 7.83 -43.43 7.53
CA ASP A 5 7.02 -42.51 6.72
C ASP A 5 6.70 -43.16 5.37
N LEU A 6 5.56 -43.82 5.28
CA LEU A 6 5.09 -44.54 4.08
C LEU A 6 4.28 -43.65 3.15
N ASN A 7 3.79 -42.51 3.62
CA ASN A 7 3.01 -41.55 2.83
C ASN A 7 3.77 -40.28 2.42
N GLY A 8 5.04 -40.13 2.82
CA GLY A 8 5.87 -38.96 2.51
C GLY A 8 5.46 -37.70 3.28
N GLY A 9 4.74 -37.89 4.38
CA GLY A 9 4.15 -36.82 5.20
C GLY A 9 5.07 -36.24 6.27
N GLY A 10 6.30 -36.73 6.37
CA GLY A 10 7.28 -36.35 7.40
C GLY A 10 6.92 -36.84 8.80
N LYS A 11 5.81 -37.57 8.96
CA LYS A 11 5.41 -38.23 10.21
C LYS A 11 5.55 -39.73 10.06
N LEU A 12 5.97 -40.39 11.13
CA LEU A 12 6.09 -41.85 11.14
C LEU A 12 4.69 -42.48 11.16
N ASP A 13 4.43 -43.35 10.19
CA ASP A 13 3.28 -44.25 10.15
C ASP A 13 3.54 -45.48 11.02
N LEU A 14 2.47 -46.15 11.46
CA LEU A 14 2.55 -47.39 12.22
C LEU A 14 2.21 -48.59 11.34
N VAL A 15 3.11 -49.57 11.31
CA VAL A 15 2.91 -50.86 10.63
C VAL A 15 2.89 -51.97 11.67
N THR A 16 1.85 -52.79 11.64
CA THR A 16 1.76 -53.97 12.48
C THR A 16 1.42 -55.20 11.64
N ALA A 17 2.06 -56.32 11.97
CA ALA A 17 1.73 -57.62 11.40
C ALA A 17 0.69 -58.28 12.29
N ASN A 18 -0.34 -58.83 11.67
CA ASN A 18 -1.49 -59.40 12.36
C ASN A 18 -1.56 -60.87 11.96
N LEU A 19 -1.67 -61.76 12.95
CA LEU A 19 -1.96 -63.16 12.70
C LEU A 19 -3.43 -63.42 13.02
N GLY A 20 -4.22 -63.79 12.02
CA GLY A 20 -5.60 -64.18 12.20
C GLY A 20 -5.72 -65.53 12.89
N SER A 21 -6.81 -65.75 13.63
CA SER A 21 -7.09 -67.01 14.35
C SER A 21 -7.17 -68.24 13.44
N ASN A 22 -7.33 -68.03 12.13
CA ASN A 22 -7.34 -69.05 11.08
C ASN A 22 -5.95 -69.26 10.42
N GLY A 23 -4.88 -68.71 10.99
CA GLY A 23 -3.51 -68.81 10.46
C GLY A 23 -3.21 -67.87 9.29
N ASN A 24 -4.15 -67.00 8.90
CA ASN A 24 -3.92 -66.03 7.83
C ASN A 24 -3.11 -64.84 8.38
N ALA A 25 -1.97 -64.54 7.77
CA ALA A 25 -1.16 -63.38 8.13
C ALA A 25 -1.59 -62.16 7.31
N GLY A 26 -1.66 -60.99 7.95
CA GLY A 26 -1.97 -59.71 7.32
C GLY A 26 -1.11 -58.59 7.87
N ILE A 27 -1.20 -57.42 7.24
CA ILE A 27 -0.52 -56.20 7.68
C ILE A 27 -1.59 -55.12 7.85
N SER A 28 -1.57 -54.41 8.97
CA SER A 28 -2.32 -53.18 9.16
C SER A 28 -1.36 -51.98 9.15
N VAL A 29 -1.76 -50.94 8.43
CA VAL A 29 -1.03 -49.67 8.36
C VAL A 29 -1.96 -48.58 8.89
N LEU A 30 -1.50 -47.84 9.89
CA LEU A 30 -2.11 -46.59 10.31
C LEU A 30 -1.26 -45.45 9.77
N LEU A 31 -1.79 -44.77 8.75
CA LEU A 31 -1.16 -43.59 8.18
C LEU A 31 -1.32 -42.42 9.16
N GLY A 32 -0.21 -41.74 9.45
CA GLY A 32 -0.22 -40.47 10.13
C GLY A 32 -0.93 -39.41 9.28
N SER A 33 -1.73 -38.56 9.91
CA SER A 33 -2.35 -37.44 9.20
C SER A 33 -1.30 -36.38 8.87
N VAL A 34 -1.20 -36.05 7.59
CA VAL A 34 -0.52 -34.84 7.13
C VAL A 34 -1.55 -33.72 7.19
N PRO A 35 -1.33 -32.63 7.96
CA PRO A 35 -2.26 -31.52 7.94
C PRO A 35 -2.30 -30.93 6.52
N VAL A 36 -3.52 -30.73 6.00
CA VAL A 36 -3.71 -30.05 4.72
C VAL A 36 -3.50 -28.55 4.97
N PRO A 37 -2.58 -27.90 4.25
CA PRO A 37 -2.34 -26.48 4.45
C PRO A 37 -3.58 -25.67 4.03
N VAL A 38 -3.92 -24.70 4.86
CA VAL A 38 -4.91 -23.67 4.57
C VAL A 38 -4.17 -22.34 4.46
N TYR A 39 -4.50 -21.55 3.44
CA TYR A 39 -3.83 -20.26 3.20
C TYR A 39 -4.76 -19.09 3.44
N SER A 40 -4.22 -18.05 4.05
CA SER A 40 -4.89 -16.77 4.26
C SER A 40 -3.96 -15.63 3.85
N ILE A 41 -4.54 -14.48 3.48
CA ILE A 41 -3.82 -13.25 3.23
C ILE A 41 -4.24 -12.20 4.26
N ALA A 42 -3.30 -11.36 4.68
CA ALA A 42 -3.57 -10.26 5.61
C ALA A 42 -3.36 -8.91 4.92
N ASP A 43 -4.08 -7.90 5.42
CA ASP A 43 -3.94 -6.51 4.99
C ASP A 43 -2.46 -6.07 5.06
N ALA A 44 -2.06 -5.30 4.04
CA ALA A 44 -0.74 -4.70 4.02
C ALA A 44 -0.70 -3.48 4.94
N SER A 45 0.48 -3.17 5.48
CA SER A 45 0.67 -1.89 6.18
C SER A 45 0.46 -0.73 5.22
N THR A 46 -0.11 0.37 5.72
CA THR A 46 -0.24 1.60 4.93
C THR A 46 1.14 2.08 4.49
N VAL A 47 1.25 2.44 3.22
CA VAL A 47 2.47 3.04 2.64
C VAL A 47 2.16 4.40 2.05
N ALA A 48 3.20 5.19 1.81
CA ALA A 48 3.09 6.42 1.05
C ALA A 48 2.77 6.11 -0.43
N GLU A 49 2.12 7.02 -1.14
CA GLU A 49 1.96 6.90 -2.59
C GLU A 49 3.33 6.75 -3.28
N GLY A 50 3.38 5.93 -4.33
CA GLY A 50 4.62 5.57 -5.02
C GLY A 50 5.44 4.45 -4.35
N ASP A 51 5.16 4.10 -3.10
CA ASP A 51 5.82 2.98 -2.41
C ASP A 51 5.17 1.62 -2.74
N LYS A 52 5.81 0.55 -2.27
CA LYS A 52 5.34 -0.83 -2.45
C LYS A 52 4.50 -1.28 -1.27
N LEU A 53 3.29 -1.75 -1.56
CA LEU A 53 2.51 -2.56 -0.62
C LEU A 53 3.09 -3.97 -0.58
N VAL A 54 3.28 -4.50 0.63
CA VAL A 54 3.75 -5.87 0.85
C VAL A 54 2.65 -6.66 1.54
N PHE A 55 2.03 -7.58 0.79
CA PHE A 55 1.04 -8.50 1.32
C PHE A 55 1.72 -9.80 1.74
N THR A 56 1.27 -10.38 2.85
CA THR A 56 1.78 -11.66 3.35
C THR A 56 0.70 -12.72 3.25
N VAL A 57 1.02 -13.80 2.53
CA VAL A 57 0.22 -15.02 2.52
C VAL A 57 0.80 -15.97 3.56
N THR A 58 -0.05 -16.48 4.44
CA THR A 58 0.33 -17.41 5.52
C THR A 58 -0.31 -18.76 5.28
N SER A 59 0.46 -19.82 5.50
CA SER A 59 0.01 -21.21 5.52
C SER A 59 -0.10 -21.72 6.96
N THR A 60 -1.11 -22.55 7.25
CA THR A 60 -1.29 -23.18 8.57
C THR A 60 -0.21 -24.23 8.89
N THR A 61 0.55 -24.69 7.91
CA THR A 61 1.68 -25.59 8.08
C THR A 61 2.85 -25.21 7.18
N ALA A 62 4.07 -25.60 7.58
CA ALA A 62 5.23 -25.42 6.73
C ALA A 62 5.04 -26.19 5.41
N ALA A 63 5.36 -25.53 4.30
CA ALA A 63 5.18 -26.11 2.98
C ALA A 63 6.10 -27.34 2.79
N ALA A 64 5.54 -28.48 2.41
CA ALA A 64 6.34 -29.70 2.20
C ALA A 64 7.25 -29.62 0.96
N GLY A 65 6.90 -28.74 0.02
CA GLY A 65 7.68 -28.37 -1.16
C GLY A 65 7.34 -26.93 -1.53
N ASP A 66 7.88 -26.42 -2.63
CA ASP A 66 7.52 -25.09 -3.13
C ASP A 66 6.04 -25.06 -3.52
N VAL A 67 5.32 -24.08 -2.99
CA VAL A 67 3.89 -23.85 -3.23
C VAL A 67 3.71 -22.54 -3.96
N THR A 68 2.92 -22.56 -5.03
CA THR A 68 2.51 -21.36 -5.76
C THR A 68 1.06 -21.04 -5.41
N ILE A 69 0.82 -19.82 -4.96
CA ILE A 69 -0.51 -19.26 -4.71
C ILE A 69 -0.77 -18.22 -5.80
N SER A 70 -1.81 -18.42 -6.60
CA SER A 70 -2.17 -17.45 -7.63
C SER A 70 -3.15 -16.42 -7.09
N THR A 71 -2.88 -15.14 -7.35
CA THR A 71 -3.72 -14.01 -6.96
C THR A 71 -4.11 -13.20 -8.20
N ASP A 72 -5.06 -12.28 -8.06
CA ASP A 72 -5.39 -11.31 -9.10
C ASP A 72 -4.28 -10.28 -9.38
N HIS A 73 -3.25 -10.20 -8.53
CA HIS A 73 -2.10 -9.30 -8.64
C HIS A 73 -0.77 -10.03 -8.88
N GLY A 74 -0.82 -11.31 -9.26
CA GLY A 74 0.35 -12.14 -9.54
C GLY A 74 0.49 -13.33 -8.60
N ASP A 75 1.54 -14.12 -8.79
CA ASP A 75 1.77 -15.33 -8.02
C ASP A 75 2.65 -15.08 -6.80
N VAL A 76 2.34 -15.78 -5.70
CA VAL A 76 3.14 -15.82 -4.46
C VAL A 76 3.79 -17.19 -4.33
N LEU A 77 5.09 -17.20 -4.09
CA LEU A 77 5.87 -18.41 -3.81
C LEU A 77 6.07 -18.56 -2.29
N ILE A 78 5.62 -19.68 -1.74
CA ILE A 78 6.00 -20.15 -0.41
C ILE A 78 7.01 -21.27 -0.62
N ARG A 79 8.24 -21.06 -0.16
CA ARG A 79 9.32 -22.06 -0.34
C ARG A 79 9.11 -23.27 0.56
N ALA A 80 9.66 -24.40 0.16
CA ALA A 80 9.71 -25.59 1.01
C ALA A 80 10.28 -25.27 2.41
N GLY A 81 9.56 -25.72 3.44
CA GLY A 81 9.89 -25.47 4.85
C GLY A 81 9.36 -24.16 5.43
N GLU A 82 8.91 -23.22 4.59
CA GLU A 82 8.38 -21.94 5.02
C GLU A 82 6.86 -21.99 5.23
N THR A 83 6.34 -21.09 6.06
CA THR A 83 4.90 -20.90 6.26
C THR A 83 4.38 -19.63 5.60
N THR A 84 5.26 -18.81 5.01
CA THR A 84 4.88 -17.51 4.46
C THR A 84 5.48 -17.26 3.08
N GLY A 85 4.78 -16.42 2.32
CA GLY A 85 5.24 -15.85 1.07
C GLY A 85 4.74 -14.42 0.95
N SER A 86 5.40 -13.62 0.13
CA SER A 86 5.09 -12.19 -0.01
C SER A 86 4.71 -11.85 -1.44
N LEU A 87 3.75 -10.94 -1.57
CA LEU A 87 3.40 -10.27 -2.83
C LEU A 87 3.71 -8.79 -2.68
N GLU A 88 4.48 -8.24 -3.62
CA GLU A 88 4.70 -6.80 -3.70
C GLU A 88 3.83 -6.21 -4.80
N VAL A 89 3.03 -5.20 -4.45
CA VAL A 89 2.26 -4.41 -5.41
C VAL A 89 2.75 -2.98 -5.39
N GLN A 90 3.18 -2.49 -6.54
CA GLN A 90 3.63 -1.11 -6.70
C GLN A 90 2.44 -0.16 -6.74
N THR A 91 2.49 0.90 -5.94
CA THR A 91 1.51 1.99 -6.00
C THR A 91 2.00 3.11 -6.92
N THR A 92 1.09 3.99 -7.32
CA THR A 92 1.39 5.17 -8.14
C THR A 92 1.49 6.41 -7.27
N ASP A 93 2.37 7.34 -7.63
CA ASP A 93 2.49 8.68 -7.03
C ASP A 93 1.90 9.69 -8.03
N ASP A 94 0.85 10.42 -7.65
CA ASP A 94 0.21 11.43 -8.50
C ASP A 94 0.89 12.81 -8.43
N HIS A 95 1.87 12.96 -7.52
CA HIS A 95 2.65 14.14 -7.20
C HIS A 95 1.81 15.33 -6.71
N VAL A 96 0.57 15.09 -6.26
CA VAL A 96 -0.37 16.12 -5.82
C VAL A 96 -0.58 16.01 -4.31
N TYR A 97 -0.37 17.14 -3.62
CA TYR A 97 -0.58 17.21 -2.18
C TYR A 97 -2.04 17.00 -1.78
N GLY A 98 -2.29 16.18 -0.77
CA GLY A 98 -3.60 15.92 -0.21
C GLY A 98 -4.45 14.95 -1.02
N THR A 99 -3.90 14.38 -2.10
CA THR A 99 -4.48 13.24 -2.82
C THR A 99 -3.57 12.03 -2.67
N HIS A 100 -4.12 10.85 -2.94
CA HIS A 100 -3.36 9.61 -2.93
C HIS A 100 -4.01 8.62 -3.90
N ALA A 101 -3.23 7.62 -4.31
CA ALA A 101 -3.72 6.51 -5.11
C ALA A 101 -4.89 5.77 -4.42
N PRO A 102 -5.75 5.06 -5.18
CA PRO A 102 -6.75 4.21 -4.56
C PRO A 102 -6.09 3.07 -3.77
N ASP A 103 -6.82 2.56 -2.79
CA ASP A 103 -6.43 1.34 -2.07
C ASP A 103 -6.35 0.14 -3.04
N VAL A 104 -5.45 -0.79 -2.73
CA VAL A 104 -5.26 -2.02 -3.49
C VAL A 104 -5.88 -3.18 -2.73
N THR A 105 -6.82 -3.90 -3.34
CA THR A 105 -7.36 -5.14 -2.79
C THR A 105 -6.82 -6.33 -3.58
N VAL A 106 -6.17 -7.28 -2.90
CA VAL A 106 -5.67 -8.53 -3.46
C VAL A 106 -6.59 -9.68 -3.07
N THR A 107 -6.89 -10.56 -4.02
CA THR A 107 -7.72 -11.75 -3.83
C THR A 107 -6.93 -13.01 -4.17
N LEU A 108 -6.86 -13.96 -3.24
CA LEU A 108 -6.32 -15.29 -3.51
C LEU A 108 -7.29 -16.08 -4.41
N GLN A 109 -6.81 -16.61 -5.52
CA GLN A 109 -7.65 -17.33 -6.49
C GLN A 109 -7.50 -18.84 -6.37
N SER A 110 -6.26 -19.33 -6.26
CA SER A 110 -5.98 -20.76 -6.14
C SER A 110 -4.62 -21.04 -5.50
N ALA A 111 -4.46 -22.26 -4.99
CA ALA A 111 -3.21 -22.77 -4.47
C ALA A 111 -2.84 -24.07 -5.21
N SER A 112 -1.57 -24.30 -5.49
CA SER A 112 -1.11 -25.54 -6.15
C SER A 112 -1.34 -26.79 -5.30
N VAL A 113 -1.47 -26.64 -3.98
CA VAL A 113 -1.81 -27.68 -3.00
C VAL A 113 -2.53 -27.06 -1.81
N GLY A 114 -3.49 -27.78 -1.20
CA GLY A 114 -4.26 -27.29 -0.06
C GLY A 114 -5.49 -26.47 -0.46
N SER A 115 -5.98 -25.65 0.46
CA SER A 115 -7.18 -24.82 0.27
C SER A 115 -6.98 -23.39 0.74
N ILE A 116 -7.75 -22.46 0.19
CA ILE A 116 -7.80 -21.07 0.69
C ILE A 116 -8.85 -20.99 1.80
N ASP A 117 -8.56 -20.22 2.84
CA ASP A 117 -9.54 -19.84 3.86
C ASP A 117 -10.58 -18.90 3.23
N PRO A 118 -11.87 -19.30 3.15
CA PRO A 118 -12.90 -18.46 2.55
C PRO A 118 -13.15 -17.15 3.31
N ASP A 119 -12.83 -17.09 4.61
CA ASP A 119 -13.03 -15.90 5.43
C ASP A 119 -11.84 -14.92 5.33
N HIS A 120 -10.69 -15.37 4.80
CA HIS A 120 -9.44 -14.59 4.68
C HIS A 120 -8.82 -14.70 3.28
N GLN A 121 -9.67 -14.65 2.26
CA GLN A 121 -9.26 -14.74 0.85
C GLN A 121 -8.84 -13.39 0.24
N THR A 122 -9.25 -12.28 0.87
CA THR A 122 -8.97 -10.92 0.40
C THR A 122 -8.20 -10.12 1.44
N ALA A 123 -7.28 -9.28 0.98
CA ALA A 123 -6.56 -8.32 1.80
C ALA A 123 -6.51 -6.96 1.10
N THR A 124 -6.55 -5.89 1.88
CA THR A 124 -6.45 -4.52 1.38
C THR A 124 -5.16 -3.88 1.88
N GLY A 125 -4.48 -3.17 0.98
CA GLY A 125 -3.36 -2.30 1.29
C GLY A 125 -3.78 -0.86 1.06
N HIS A 126 -3.58 -0.02 2.06
CA HIS A 126 -3.93 1.38 2.00
C HIS A 126 -2.75 2.23 1.53
N THR A 127 -3.04 3.27 0.77
CA THR A 127 -2.04 4.30 0.44
C THR A 127 -2.38 5.60 1.15
N GLY A 128 -1.36 6.23 1.73
CA GLY A 128 -1.43 7.57 2.28
C GLY A 128 -0.66 8.54 1.38
N ASP A 129 -0.97 9.82 1.50
CA ASP A 129 -0.19 10.87 0.84
C ASP A 129 1.29 10.81 1.29
N ALA A 130 2.20 10.68 0.32
CA ALA A 130 3.64 10.64 0.53
C ALA A 130 4.19 12.01 0.92
N LYS A 131 3.47 13.08 0.57
CA LYS A 131 3.84 14.44 0.92
C LYS A 131 3.41 14.67 2.36
N THR A 132 4.32 14.36 3.29
CA THR A 132 4.24 14.93 4.63
C THR A 132 4.12 16.44 4.50
N ASP A 133 3.12 17.04 5.13
CA ASP A 133 2.93 18.49 5.25
C ASP A 133 4.31 19.13 5.33
N PRO A 134 4.80 19.82 4.28
CA PRO A 134 6.01 20.59 4.42
C PRO A 134 5.62 21.58 5.48
N VAL A 135 6.14 21.37 6.68
CA VAL A 135 5.74 22.13 7.85
C VAL A 135 6.22 23.56 7.61
N TYR A 136 5.41 24.34 6.88
CA TYR A 136 5.79 25.65 6.38
C TYR A 136 5.84 26.68 7.51
N PHE A 137 5.42 26.30 8.74
CA PHE A 137 5.39 27.20 9.91
C PHE A 137 5.77 26.58 11.26
N SER A 138 6.28 25.35 11.36
CA SER A 138 6.79 24.85 12.64
C SER A 138 8.32 24.75 12.59
N THR A 139 8.95 25.67 13.32
CA THR A 139 10.38 26.01 13.35
C THR A 139 10.93 26.72 12.10
N VAL A 140 10.37 27.90 11.82
CA VAL A 140 11.16 29.11 11.49
C VAL A 140 12.51 28.85 10.78
N SER A 141 12.51 28.87 9.45
CA SER A 141 13.62 29.46 8.69
C SER A 141 13.13 30.83 8.20
N HIS A 142 13.54 31.90 8.88
CA HIS A 142 13.17 33.29 8.60
C HIS A 142 13.88 33.84 7.33
N ASP A 143 13.89 33.12 6.21
CA ASP A 143 14.42 33.71 4.98
C ASP A 143 13.28 34.21 4.09
N VAL A 144 13.05 35.52 4.16
CA VAL A 144 12.09 36.25 3.32
C VAL A 144 12.48 36.26 1.83
N HIS A 145 13.66 35.75 1.48
CA HIS A 145 14.15 35.55 0.10
C HIS A 145 14.11 34.08 -0.33
N SER A 146 13.62 33.16 0.52
CA SER A 146 13.31 31.80 0.07
C SER A 146 12.11 31.82 -0.89
N PRO A 147 12.02 30.88 -1.86
CA PRO A 147 10.89 30.81 -2.78
C PRO A 147 9.52 30.84 -2.08
N ALA A 148 9.37 30.12 -0.97
CA ALA A 148 8.14 30.11 -0.18
C ALA A 148 7.88 31.44 0.55
N GLY A 149 8.92 32.10 1.08
CA GLY A 149 8.82 33.43 1.67
C GLY A 149 8.44 34.51 0.65
N GLU A 150 8.93 34.38 -0.59
CA GLU A 150 8.60 35.29 -1.69
C GLU A 150 7.14 35.14 -2.15
N VAL A 151 6.64 33.90 -2.26
CA VAL A 151 5.23 33.62 -2.59
C VAL A 151 4.29 34.16 -1.52
N TYR A 152 4.66 34.00 -0.24
CA TYR A 152 3.89 34.56 0.88
C TYR A 152 3.84 36.10 0.84
N ALA A 153 4.99 36.76 0.65
CA ALA A 153 5.06 38.21 0.56
C ALA A 153 4.22 38.76 -0.60
N LEU A 154 4.14 38.01 -1.70
CA LEU A 154 3.39 38.38 -2.89
C LEU A 154 1.87 38.26 -2.70
N TYR A 155 1.40 37.18 -2.07
CA TYR A 155 -0.02 37.07 -1.69
C TYR A 155 -0.43 38.13 -0.67
N ASN A 156 0.41 38.44 0.31
CA ASN A 156 0.12 39.50 1.27
C ASN A 156 0.08 40.88 0.59
N ALA A 157 0.93 41.12 -0.42
CA ALA A 157 0.93 42.37 -1.19
C ALA A 157 -0.26 42.51 -2.14
N ILE A 158 -0.78 41.39 -2.68
CA ILE A 158 -1.88 41.40 -3.67
C ILE A 158 -3.25 41.28 -3.00
N PHE A 159 -3.37 40.47 -1.95
CA PHE A 159 -4.66 40.08 -1.36
C PHE A 159 -4.79 40.36 0.14
N ASP A 160 -3.76 40.91 0.79
CA ASP A 160 -3.73 41.19 2.24
C ASP A 160 -4.10 39.96 3.11
N ARG A 161 -3.78 38.77 2.60
CA ARG A 161 -4.02 37.49 3.26
C ARG A 161 -2.85 36.53 3.05
N PRO A 162 -2.69 35.53 3.95
CA PRO A 162 -1.80 34.41 3.69
C PRO A 162 -2.26 33.60 2.46
N THR A 163 -1.28 33.03 1.76
CA THR A 163 -1.48 31.99 0.75
C THR A 163 -2.23 30.82 1.37
N ASP A 164 -3.22 30.29 0.67
CA ASP A 164 -3.73 28.95 0.94
C ASP A 164 -2.67 27.90 0.59
N ARG A 165 -2.84 26.71 1.18
CA ARG A 165 -1.86 25.62 1.11
C ARG A 165 -1.57 25.19 -0.34
N SER A 166 -2.62 25.12 -1.15
CA SER A 166 -2.55 24.69 -2.55
C SER A 166 -1.85 25.74 -3.42
N GLY A 167 -2.19 27.02 -3.28
CA GLY A 167 -1.51 28.11 -3.97
C GLY A 167 -0.03 28.21 -3.59
N GLN A 168 0.29 28.07 -2.31
CA GLN A 168 1.68 28.13 -1.84
C GLN A 168 2.57 27.08 -2.51
N TRP A 169 2.09 25.84 -2.67
CA TRP A 169 2.84 24.76 -3.31
C TRP A 169 3.07 25.03 -4.80
N VAL A 170 2.01 25.35 -5.56
CA VAL A 170 2.08 25.58 -7.02
C VAL A 170 3.12 26.67 -7.35
N TRP A 171 3.07 27.78 -6.62
CA TRP A 171 3.93 28.93 -6.90
C TRP A 171 5.36 28.74 -6.39
N THR A 172 5.55 27.98 -5.30
CA THR A 172 6.88 27.63 -4.79
C THR A 172 7.60 26.67 -5.75
N GLU A 173 6.89 25.68 -6.28
CA GLU A 173 7.38 24.80 -7.36
C GLU A 173 7.73 25.61 -8.62
N ALA A 174 6.86 26.53 -9.05
CA ALA A 174 7.13 27.37 -10.21
C ALA A 174 8.46 28.15 -10.06
N LEU A 175 8.71 28.74 -8.89
CA LEU A 175 9.99 29.41 -8.59
C LEU A 175 11.17 28.43 -8.57
N ALA A 176 11.00 27.23 -8.00
CA ALA A 176 12.03 26.20 -7.99
C ALA A 176 12.39 25.71 -9.40
N HIS A 177 11.42 25.72 -10.32
CA HIS A 177 11.59 25.40 -11.75
C HIS A 177 12.04 26.58 -12.62
N GLY A 178 12.43 27.70 -12.01
CA GLY A 178 13.05 28.84 -12.69
C GLY A 178 12.06 29.89 -13.21
N ALA A 179 10.80 29.84 -12.81
CA ALA A 179 9.89 30.96 -13.03
C ALA A 179 10.40 32.22 -12.31
N THR A 180 10.24 33.36 -12.95
CA THR A 180 10.56 34.65 -12.31
C THR A 180 9.44 35.07 -11.36
N ARG A 181 9.80 35.87 -10.36
CA ARG A 181 8.84 36.47 -9.42
C ARG A 181 7.71 37.25 -10.13
N ALA A 182 8.02 37.88 -11.25
CA ALA A 182 7.03 38.60 -12.06
C ALA A 182 6.03 37.64 -12.74
N GLN A 183 6.49 36.49 -13.22
CA GLN A 183 5.60 35.48 -13.80
C GLN A 183 4.68 34.84 -12.76
N VAL A 184 5.21 34.60 -11.55
CA VAL A 184 4.41 34.12 -10.42
C VAL A 184 3.39 35.17 -9.99
N ALA A 185 3.75 36.45 -9.93
CA ALA A 185 2.81 37.54 -9.61
C ALA A 185 1.66 37.65 -10.61
N VAL A 186 1.97 37.54 -11.91
CA VAL A 186 0.96 37.55 -12.97
C VAL A 186 0.08 36.31 -12.86
N GLY A 187 0.67 35.12 -12.68
CA GLY A 187 -0.09 33.88 -12.54
C GLY A 187 -1.01 33.86 -11.32
N ILE A 188 -0.57 34.43 -10.20
CA ILE A 188 -1.40 34.64 -9.01
C ILE A 188 -2.55 35.59 -9.34
N ALA A 189 -2.28 36.75 -9.95
CA ALA A 189 -3.29 37.74 -10.31
C ALA A 189 -4.29 37.24 -11.38
N GLU A 190 -3.90 36.28 -12.22
CA GLU A 190 -4.76 35.69 -13.26
C GLU A 190 -5.42 34.38 -12.83
N SER A 191 -5.16 33.91 -11.61
CA SER A 191 -5.70 32.64 -11.12
C SER A 191 -7.23 32.68 -10.99
N PRO A 192 -7.91 31.52 -11.12
CA PRO A 192 -9.34 31.42 -10.85
C PRO A 192 -9.75 31.87 -9.44
N GLU A 193 -8.86 31.76 -8.45
CA GLU A 193 -9.10 32.29 -7.10
C GLU A 193 -9.22 33.82 -7.08
N THR A 194 -8.51 34.50 -7.97
CA THR A 194 -8.54 35.96 -8.10
C THR A 194 -9.88 36.45 -8.63
N TYR A 195 -10.51 35.71 -9.53
CA TYR A 195 -11.86 36.02 -10.01
C TYR A 195 -12.94 35.89 -8.93
N LEU A 196 -12.77 34.96 -7.97
CA LEU A 196 -13.69 34.80 -6.84
C LEU A 196 -13.50 35.88 -5.75
N HIS A 197 -12.28 36.42 -5.60
CA HIS A 197 -11.94 37.38 -4.54
C HIS A 197 -11.91 38.85 -4.99
N LEU A 198 -11.73 39.15 -6.28
CA LEU A 198 -11.82 40.52 -6.82
C LEU A 198 -13.25 40.93 -7.23
N GLN A 199 -14.17 39.98 -7.43
CA GLN A 199 -15.58 40.31 -7.72
C GLN A 199 -16.21 41.26 -6.67
N PRO A 200 -16.01 41.06 -5.35
CA PRO A 200 -16.52 42.00 -4.33
C PRO A 200 -15.83 43.37 -4.34
N GLN A 201 -14.58 43.46 -4.81
CA GLN A 201 -13.80 44.71 -4.77
C GLN A 201 -13.98 45.56 -6.04
N ILE A 202 -14.23 44.93 -7.19
CA ILE A 202 -14.55 45.63 -8.44
C ILE A 202 -15.99 46.20 -8.39
N GLU A 203 -16.92 45.51 -7.70
CA GLU A 203 -18.28 46.04 -7.48
C GLU A 203 -18.36 47.19 -6.46
N ALA A 204 -17.34 47.36 -5.61
CA ALA A 204 -17.24 48.51 -4.69
C ALA A 204 -16.57 49.76 -5.32
N GLY A 205 -16.00 49.63 -6.54
CA GLY A 205 -15.19 50.66 -7.19
C GLY A 205 -15.92 51.64 -8.10
N TRP A 206 -17.26 51.58 -8.20
CA TRP A 206 -18.06 52.53 -8.98
C TRP A 206 -19.00 53.34 -8.08
N HIS A 207 -18.43 54.17 -7.21
CA HIS A 207 -19.08 55.40 -6.78
C HIS A 207 -18.38 56.57 -7.45
N LEU A 208 -18.93 57.00 -8.59
CA LEU A 208 -18.64 58.29 -9.19
C LEU A 208 -19.15 59.38 -8.23
N VAL A 209 -18.25 60.18 -7.67
CA VAL A 209 -18.51 61.56 -7.24
C VAL A 209 -17.49 62.47 -7.89
#